data_AF-A0A1G3AP02-F1
#
_entry.id   AF-A0A1G3AP02-F1
#
_cell.length_a   1.000
_cell.length_b   1.000
_cell.length_c   1.000
_cell.angle_alpha   90.00
_cell.angle_beta   90.00
_cell.angle_gamma   90.00
#
_symmetry.space_group_name_H-M   'P 1'
#
loop_
_entity.id
_entity.type
_entity.pdbx_description
1 polymer ?
#
loop_
_entity_poly.entity_id
_entity_poly.type
_entity_poly.pdbx_seq_one_letter_code
_entity_poly.pdbx_strand_id
1 'polypeptide(L)'
;MTTYEHAMLGVTGTLAAGLDRRYGWQIVALGGFVAVLPDWDGLSILCGAAVFDHLHRSLGHNLLVCTLLGAVVAALDYRFSLALRVKGYFGRYVRALAPQESSPKRSVFHAYELSVWVVTGVLASLSHLAADLVFSGHPVFSDWGLRLLWPFSDRVWGYPLVSWGDPGVTLIFVGGMFAMIRWPRRLQLVSGLTLTTVLGYVSIRAVL
;
A
#
# COMPACT_ATOMS: atom_id res chain seq x y z
N MET A 1 -2.31 4.40 9.65
CA MET A 1 -3.00 5.17 8.58
C MET A 1 -4.35 4.51 8.31
N THR A 2 -5.20 5.08 7.47
CA THR A 2 -6.41 4.40 6.99
C THR A 2 -6.10 3.56 5.75
N THR A 3 -6.96 2.59 5.43
CA THR A 3 -6.86 1.76 4.23
C THR A 3 -6.64 2.58 2.94
N TYR A 4 -7.33 3.73 2.79
CA TYR A 4 -7.14 4.61 1.65
C TYR A 4 -5.70 5.16 1.57
N GLU A 5 -5.18 5.62 2.70
CA GLU A 5 -3.87 6.24 2.76
C GLU A 5 -2.75 5.20 2.51
N HIS A 6 -2.91 3.96 3.00
CA HIS A 6 -2.00 2.85 2.69
C HIS A 6 -2.00 2.53 1.18
N ALA A 7 -3.19 2.44 0.57
CA ALA A 7 -3.29 2.23 -0.88
C ALA A 7 -2.58 3.35 -1.65
N MET A 8 -2.81 4.60 -1.25
CA MET A 8 -2.17 5.76 -1.88
C MET A 8 -0.66 5.79 -1.67
N LEU A 9 -0.16 5.34 -0.52
CA LEU A 9 1.28 5.22 -0.27
C LEU A 9 1.92 4.23 -1.26
N GLY A 10 1.32 3.05 -1.44
CA GLY A 10 1.79 2.04 -2.39
C GLY A 10 1.71 2.51 -3.87
N VAL A 11 0.59 3.10 -4.26
CA VAL A 11 0.38 3.68 -5.61
C VAL A 11 1.40 4.78 -5.88
N THR A 12 1.50 5.75 -4.98
CA THR A 12 2.36 6.92 -5.14
C THR A 12 3.83 6.54 -5.10
N GLY A 13 4.23 5.59 -4.24
CA GLY A 13 5.59 5.03 -4.22
C GLY A 13 5.97 4.39 -5.55
N THR A 14 5.07 3.59 -6.12
CA THR A 14 5.28 2.93 -7.40
C THR A 14 5.41 3.93 -8.56
N LEU A 15 4.58 4.98 -8.56
CA LEU A 15 4.63 6.06 -9.55
C LEU A 15 5.87 6.94 -9.39
N ALA A 16 6.30 7.24 -8.16
CA ALA A 16 7.53 7.99 -7.88
C ALA A 16 8.79 7.24 -8.37
N ALA A 17 8.76 5.91 -8.32
CA ALA A 17 9.79 5.05 -8.92
C ALA A 17 9.73 5.00 -10.46
N GLY A 18 8.68 5.56 -11.09
CA GLY A 18 8.50 5.59 -12.54
C GLY A 18 8.18 4.22 -13.16
N LEU A 19 7.71 3.27 -12.35
CA LEU A 19 7.47 1.89 -12.78
C LEU A 19 6.30 1.77 -13.77
N ASP A 20 5.34 2.69 -13.71
CA ASP A 20 4.21 2.77 -14.66
C ASP A 20 4.67 2.93 -16.12
N ARG A 21 5.78 3.63 -16.36
CA ARG A 21 6.29 3.91 -17.71
C ARG A 21 6.78 2.66 -18.42
N ARG A 22 7.34 1.70 -17.67
CA ARG A 22 7.94 0.46 -18.23
C ARG A 22 7.02 -0.75 -18.06
N TYR A 23 6.31 -0.84 -16.94
CA TYR A 23 5.52 -2.02 -16.58
C TYR A 23 4.01 -1.76 -16.62
N GLY A 24 3.59 -0.53 -16.96
CA GLY A 24 2.19 -0.14 -17.10
C GLY A 24 1.46 0.00 -15.76
N TRP A 25 0.18 0.35 -15.81
CA TRP A 25 -0.64 0.58 -14.60
C TRP A 25 -0.88 -0.67 -13.75
N GLN A 26 -0.61 -1.87 -14.27
CA GLN A 26 -0.68 -3.09 -13.47
C GLN A 26 0.26 -3.00 -12.26
N ILE A 27 1.44 -2.39 -12.40
CA ILE A 27 2.40 -2.32 -11.28
C ILE A 27 1.96 -1.40 -10.18
N VAL A 28 1.34 -0.31 -10.59
CA VAL A 28 0.78 0.69 -9.70
C VAL A 28 -0.42 0.11 -8.94
N ALA A 29 -1.29 -0.62 -9.63
CA ALA A 29 -2.43 -1.29 -9.01
C ALA A 29 -1.99 -2.35 -8.00
N LEU A 30 -0.98 -3.15 -8.34
CA LEU A 30 -0.38 -4.11 -7.42
C LEU A 30 0.19 -3.41 -6.18
N GLY A 31 0.96 -2.33 -6.37
CA GLY A 31 1.54 -1.56 -5.26
C GLY A 31 0.49 -1.05 -4.29
N GLY A 32 -0.61 -0.47 -4.79
CA GLY A 32 -1.72 -0.04 -3.95
C GLY A 32 -2.41 -1.18 -3.21
N PHE A 33 -2.69 -2.29 -3.91
CA PHE A 33 -3.35 -3.45 -3.31
C PHE A 33 -2.50 -4.10 -2.21
N VAL A 34 -1.21 -4.33 -2.49
CA VAL A 34 -0.29 -4.99 -1.56
C VAL A 34 0.05 -4.12 -0.36
N ALA A 35 0.04 -2.79 -0.52
CA ALA A 35 0.21 -1.87 0.61
C ALA A 35 -0.98 -1.90 1.60
N VAL A 36 -2.18 -2.30 1.16
CA VAL A 36 -3.35 -2.47 2.05
C VAL A 36 -3.44 -3.88 2.61
N LEU A 37 -2.92 -4.87 1.91
CA LEU A 37 -3.20 -6.27 2.21
C LEU A 37 -2.87 -6.72 3.65
N PRO A 38 -1.90 -6.15 4.38
CA PRO A 38 -1.68 -6.47 5.79
C PRO A 38 -2.74 -5.92 6.76
N ASP A 39 -3.54 -4.94 6.31
CA ASP A 39 -4.63 -4.31 7.07
C ASP A 39 -5.85 -5.24 7.13
N TRP A 40 -5.92 -6.09 8.15
CA TRP A 40 -7.02 -7.03 8.39
C TRP A 40 -8.03 -6.52 9.42
N ASP A 41 -8.01 -5.24 9.72
CA ASP A 41 -8.64 -4.65 10.89
C ASP A 41 -10.16 -4.79 10.84
N GLY A 42 -10.75 -4.43 9.70
CA GLY A 42 -12.19 -4.49 9.48
C GLY A 42 -12.77 -5.91 9.48
N LEU A 43 -11.98 -6.93 9.12
CA LEU A 43 -12.43 -8.33 9.16
C LEU A 43 -12.24 -8.93 10.54
N SER A 44 -11.08 -8.68 11.15
CA SER A 44 -10.70 -9.29 12.43
C SER A 44 -11.52 -8.73 13.60
N ILE A 45 -11.98 -7.47 13.53
CA ILE A 45 -12.86 -6.88 14.56
C ILE A 45 -14.22 -7.59 14.66
N LEU A 46 -14.72 -8.14 13.56
CA LEU A 46 -15.98 -8.90 13.52
C LEU A 46 -15.87 -10.24 14.27
N CYS A 47 -14.64 -10.72 14.49
CA CYS A 47 -14.35 -11.96 15.22
C CYS A 47 -14.05 -11.74 16.71
N GLY A 48 -14.21 -10.52 17.21
CA GLY A 48 -14.01 -10.15 18.60
C GLY A 48 -12.61 -9.61 18.92
N ALA A 49 -12.50 -8.95 20.07
CA ALA A 49 -11.31 -8.16 20.44
C ALA A 49 -10.01 -8.97 20.51
N ALA A 50 -10.06 -10.23 20.96
CA ALA A 50 -8.87 -11.08 21.06
C ALA A 50 -8.34 -11.51 19.68
N VAL A 51 -9.24 -11.83 18.74
CA VAL A 51 -8.88 -12.19 17.36
C VAL A 51 -8.37 -10.96 16.62
N PHE A 52 -9.02 -9.81 16.81
CA PHE A 52 -8.55 -8.52 16.35
C PHE A 52 -7.12 -8.26 16.84
N ASP A 53 -6.87 -8.30 18.15
CA ASP A 53 -5.55 -8.00 18.72
C ASP A 53 -4.45 -8.92 18.14
N HIS A 54 -4.73 -10.22 18.02
CA HIS A 54 -3.77 -11.16 17.46
C HIS A 54 -3.52 -10.94 15.95
N LEU A 55 -4.59 -10.88 15.15
CA LEU A 55 -4.47 -10.72 13.69
C LEU A 55 -3.91 -9.36 13.32
N HIS A 56 -4.43 -8.28 13.91
CA HIS A 56 -3.95 -6.92 13.67
C HIS A 56 -2.52 -6.76 14.17
N ARG A 57 -2.24 -6.92 15.48
CA ARG A 57 -0.95 -6.49 16.06
C ARG A 57 0.21 -7.48 15.87
N SER A 58 -0.09 -8.76 15.70
CA SER A 58 0.95 -9.80 15.67
C SER A 58 1.21 -10.36 14.27
N LEU A 59 0.20 -10.41 13.39
CA LEU A 59 0.33 -10.98 12.05
C LEU A 59 0.30 -9.92 10.95
N GLY A 60 -0.72 -9.07 10.91
CA GLY A 60 -0.85 -7.97 9.95
C GLY A 60 0.29 -6.97 10.05
N HIS A 61 0.82 -6.77 11.26
CA HIS A 61 1.92 -5.84 11.50
C HIS A 61 3.29 -6.50 11.71
N ASN A 62 3.54 -7.59 10.99
CA ASN A 62 4.76 -8.39 11.12
C ASN A 62 5.66 -8.30 9.88
N LEU A 63 6.97 -8.13 10.09
CA LEU A 63 7.95 -7.97 8.99
C LEU A 63 8.00 -9.21 8.08
N LEU A 64 8.02 -10.41 8.67
CA LEU A 64 8.07 -11.65 7.90
C LEU A 64 6.78 -11.85 7.11
N VAL A 65 5.62 -11.66 7.75
CA VAL A 65 4.31 -11.81 7.10
C VAL A 65 4.17 -10.82 5.95
N CYS A 66 4.42 -9.52 6.18
CA CYS A 66 4.32 -8.50 5.13
C CYS A 66 5.28 -8.78 3.96
N THR A 67 6.52 -9.19 4.26
CA THR A 67 7.50 -9.54 3.22
C THR A 67 7.00 -10.72 2.38
N LEU A 68 6.56 -11.81 3.02
CA LEU A 68 6.07 -12.99 2.33
C LEU A 68 4.79 -12.69 1.54
N LEU A 69 3.86 -11.94 2.13
CA LEU A 69 2.60 -11.55 1.51
C LEU A 69 2.84 -10.71 0.26
N GLY A 70 3.69 -9.68 0.36
CA GLY A 70 4.07 -8.86 -0.78
C GLY A 70 4.79 -9.65 -1.87
N ALA A 71 5.74 -10.51 -1.51
CA ALA A 71 6.47 -11.34 -2.45
C ALA A 71 5.57 -12.35 -3.18
N VAL A 72 4.73 -13.07 -2.45
CA VAL A 72 3.83 -14.10 -2.99
C VAL A 72 2.80 -13.46 -3.90
N VAL A 73 2.11 -12.41 -3.45
CA VAL A 73 1.05 -11.77 -4.26
C VAL A 73 1.63 -11.16 -5.53
N ALA A 74 2.80 -10.51 -5.44
CA ALA A 74 3.47 -9.97 -6.63
C ALA A 74 3.92 -11.07 -7.60
N ALA A 75 4.48 -12.17 -7.11
CA ALA A 75 4.87 -13.30 -7.94
C ALA A 75 3.66 -13.95 -8.63
N LEU A 76 2.55 -14.10 -7.90
CA LEU A 76 1.29 -14.62 -8.44
C LEU A 76 0.69 -13.67 -9.49
N ASP A 77 0.66 -12.37 -9.21
CA ASP A 77 0.16 -11.39 -10.18
C ASP A 77 1.04 -11.35 -11.44
N TYR A 78 2.36 -11.44 -11.30
CA TYR A 78 3.24 -11.54 -12.47
C TYR A 78 2.95 -12.80 -13.29
N ARG A 79 2.88 -13.96 -12.62
CA ARG A 79 2.75 -15.26 -13.30
C ARG A 79 1.38 -15.44 -13.96
N PHE A 80 0.32 -14.97 -13.30
CA PHE A 80 -1.05 -15.28 -13.69
C PHE A 80 -1.81 -14.07 -14.22
N SER A 81 -1.26 -12.86 -14.10
CA SER A 81 -1.89 -11.59 -14.50
C SER A 81 -3.23 -11.38 -13.79
N LEU A 82 -3.25 -11.57 -12.47
CA LEU A 82 -4.47 -11.58 -11.66
C LEU A 82 -5.22 -10.25 -11.76
N ALA A 83 -4.52 -9.12 -11.65
CA ALA A 83 -5.10 -7.78 -11.77
C ALA A 83 -5.82 -7.59 -13.12
N LEU A 84 -5.22 -8.08 -14.20
CA LEU A 84 -5.83 -8.03 -15.53
C LEU A 84 -7.05 -8.95 -15.66
N ARG A 85 -7.02 -10.13 -15.04
CA ARG A 85 -8.20 -11.03 -14.99
C ARG A 85 -9.34 -10.42 -14.21
N VAL A 86 -9.05 -9.77 -13.08
CA VAL A 86 -10.02 -9.03 -12.27
C VAL A 86 -10.60 -7.86 -13.08
N LYS A 87 -9.75 -7.05 -13.72
CA LYS A 87 -10.19 -6.00 -14.67
C LYS A 87 -11.09 -6.58 -15.76
N GLY A 88 -10.75 -7.73 -16.34
CA GLY A 88 -11.55 -8.40 -17.35
C GLY A 88 -12.90 -8.90 -16.81
N TYR A 89 -12.92 -9.47 -15.60
CA TYR A 89 -14.13 -9.97 -14.96
C TYR A 89 -15.11 -8.83 -14.67
N PHE A 90 -14.67 -7.78 -13.96
CA PHE A 90 -15.50 -6.62 -13.62
C PHE A 90 -15.77 -5.73 -14.83
N GLY A 91 -14.80 -5.61 -15.73
CA GLY A 91 -14.94 -4.89 -17.00
C GLY A 91 -16.03 -5.45 -17.89
N ARG A 92 -16.43 -6.73 -17.75
CA ARG A 92 -17.63 -7.25 -18.43
C ARG A 92 -18.93 -6.63 -17.94
N TYR A 93 -19.01 -6.28 -16.65
CA TYR A 93 -20.17 -5.61 -16.07
C TYR A 93 -20.16 -4.10 -16.35
N VAL A 94 -18.97 -3.49 -16.45
CA VAL A 94 -18.78 -2.06 -16.72
C VAL A 94 -18.67 -1.73 -18.22
N ARG A 95 -18.48 -2.73 -19.09
CA ARG A 95 -18.34 -2.60 -20.57
C ARG A 95 -19.51 -1.91 -21.26
N ALA A 96 -20.63 -1.70 -20.58
CA ALA A 96 -21.68 -0.81 -21.03
C ALA A 96 -21.23 0.66 -21.18
N LEU A 97 -20.10 1.07 -20.58
CA LEU A 97 -19.69 2.49 -20.47
C LEU A 97 -18.24 2.78 -20.88
N ALA A 98 -17.40 1.79 -21.23
CA ALA A 98 -15.96 2.01 -21.42
C ALA A 98 -15.45 1.58 -22.82
N PRO A 99 -14.52 2.35 -23.46
CA PRO A 99 -13.90 1.97 -24.72
C PRO A 99 -13.11 0.66 -24.61
N GLN A 100 -13.10 -0.13 -25.69
CA GLN A 100 -12.29 -1.34 -25.76
C GLN A 100 -10.79 -0.98 -25.78
N GLU A 101 -10.11 -1.16 -24.67
CA GLU A 101 -8.65 -1.31 -24.68
C GLU A 101 -8.28 -2.75 -25.06
N SER A 102 -7.31 -2.89 -25.96
CA SER A 102 -6.73 -4.19 -26.31
C SER A 102 -6.11 -4.85 -25.09
N SER A 103 -6.51 -6.09 -24.79
CA SER A 103 -5.88 -6.89 -23.74
C SER A 103 -4.36 -6.93 -23.97
N PRO A 104 -3.53 -6.58 -22.97
CA PRO A 104 -2.09 -6.65 -23.14
C PRO A 104 -1.68 -8.09 -23.49
N LYS A 105 -0.78 -8.23 -24.46
CA LYS A 105 -0.21 -9.53 -24.83
C LYS A 105 0.50 -10.11 -23.61
N ARG A 106 0.29 -11.40 -23.34
CA ARG A 106 0.98 -12.14 -22.26
C ARG A 106 2.49 -11.97 -22.46
N SER A 107 3.16 -11.32 -21.51
CA SER A 107 4.62 -11.21 -21.50
C SER A 107 5.25 -12.61 -21.41
N VAL A 108 6.33 -12.83 -22.15
CA VAL A 108 7.19 -14.01 -21.97
C VAL A 108 7.80 -13.92 -20.58
N PHE A 109 7.89 -15.04 -19.87
CA PHE A 109 8.44 -15.03 -18.51
C PHE A 109 9.91 -14.59 -18.52
N HIS A 110 10.24 -13.58 -17.71
CA HIS A 110 11.58 -13.08 -17.52
C HIS A 110 11.88 -12.96 -16.02
N ALA A 111 12.95 -13.63 -15.55
CA ALA A 111 13.34 -13.63 -14.15
C ALA A 111 13.62 -12.21 -13.59
N TYR A 112 14.18 -11.33 -14.43
CA TYR A 112 14.43 -9.94 -14.04
C TYR A 112 13.12 -9.18 -13.76
N GLU A 113 12.06 -9.38 -14.56
CA GLU A 113 10.77 -8.73 -14.33
C GLU A 113 10.08 -9.28 -13.10
N LEU A 114 10.16 -10.60 -12.88
CA LEU A 114 9.67 -11.20 -11.63
C LEU A 114 10.35 -10.54 -10.42
N SER A 115 11.66 -10.29 -10.48
CA SER A 115 12.36 -9.64 -9.38
C SER A 115 11.86 -8.22 -9.13
N VAL A 116 11.60 -7.44 -10.18
CA VAL A 116 11.01 -6.10 -10.05
C VAL A 116 9.63 -6.17 -9.42
N TRP A 117 8.82 -7.17 -9.79
CA TRP A 117 7.51 -7.38 -9.20
C TRP A 117 7.58 -7.70 -7.72
N VAL A 118 8.39 -8.71 -7.37
CA VAL A 118 8.56 -9.14 -5.99
C VAL A 118 9.09 -8.00 -5.13
N VAL A 119 10.12 -7.27 -5.59
CA VAL A 119 10.66 -6.13 -4.85
C VAL A 119 9.61 -5.03 -4.68
N THR A 120 8.84 -4.72 -5.72
CA THR A 120 7.77 -3.71 -5.64
C THR A 120 6.70 -4.14 -4.63
N GLY A 121 6.25 -5.39 -4.67
CA GLY A 121 5.27 -5.92 -3.72
C GLY A 121 5.78 -5.90 -2.28
N VAL A 122 7.02 -6.34 -2.05
CA VAL A 122 7.65 -6.30 -0.72
C VAL A 122 7.75 -4.87 -0.22
N LEU A 123 8.28 -3.94 -1.00
CA LEU A 123 8.43 -2.54 -0.58
C LEU A 123 7.07 -1.87 -0.34
N ALA A 124 6.07 -2.14 -1.17
CA ALA A 124 4.72 -1.64 -0.98
C ALA A 124 4.10 -2.19 0.32
N SER A 125 4.21 -3.50 0.57
CA SER A 125 3.72 -4.11 1.82
C SER A 125 4.47 -3.58 3.04
N LEU A 126 5.79 -3.41 2.98
CA LEU A 126 6.57 -2.87 4.08
C LEU A 126 6.30 -1.37 4.33
N SER A 127 5.84 -0.63 3.31
CA SER A 127 5.41 0.76 3.50
C SER A 127 4.20 0.87 4.42
N HIS A 128 3.32 -0.16 4.46
CA HIS A 128 2.25 -0.30 5.44
C HIS A 128 2.80 -0.26 6.86
N LEU A 129 3.75 -1.15 7.16
CA LEU A 129 4.38 -1.25 8.47
C LEU A 129 5.10 0.05 8.86
N ALA A 130 5.86 0.62 7.91
CA ALA A 130 6.56 1.87 8.15
C ALA A 130 5.60 3.01 8.49
N ALA A 131 4.46 3.08 7.82
CA ALA A 131 3.38 4.00 8.14
C ALA A 131 2.83 3.76 9.55
N ASP A 132 2.42 2.54 9.89
CA ASP A 132 1.75 2.30 11.19
C ASP A 132 2.67 2.35 12.39
N LEU A 133 3.98 2.22 12.19
CA LEU A 133 4.96 2.56 13.22
C LEU A 133 4.89 4.05 13.61
N VAL A 134 4.55 4.93 12.66
CA VAL A 134 4.60 6.38 12.83
C VAL A 134 3.22 6.98 13.10
N PHE A 135 2.20 6.43 12.46
CA PHE A 135 0.79 6.79 12.60
C PHE A 135 0.13 5.87 13.62
N SER A 136 0.32 6.16 14.91
CA SER A 136 -0.26 5.38 16.00
C SER A 136 -0.88 6.28 17.07
N GLY A 137 -1.87 5.72 17.78
CA GLY A 137 -2.52 6.39 18.89
C GLY A 137 -3.51 7.49 18.51
N HIS A 138 -4.29 7.94 19.48
CA HIS A 138 -5.21 9.06 19.39
C HIS A 138 -5.47 9.57 20.82
N PRO A 139 -5.87 10.83 21.06
CA PRO A 139 -6.21 11.29 22.43
C PRO A 139 -7.23 10.42 23.19
N VAL A 140 -7.95 9.53 22.50
CA VAL A 140 -8.98 8.63 23.05
C VAL A 140 -8.58 7.15 22.94
N PHE A 141 -7.53 6.82 22.18
CA PHE A 141 -7.06 5.44 21.96
C PHE A 141 -5.58 5.35 22.28
N SER A 142 -5.21 4.42 23.17
CA SER A 142 -3.81 4.18 23.50
C SER A 142 -2.99 3.88 22.24
N ASP A 143 -1.75 4.36 22.22
CA ASP A 143 -0.78 3.99 21.19
C ASP A 143 -0.75 2.47 21.02
N TRP A 144 -0.92 2.00 19.79
CA TRP A 144 -0.77 0.59 19.48
C TRP A 144 0.67 0.33 19.06
N GLY A 145 1.38 -0.43 19.88
CA GLY A 145 2.68 -0.94 19.52
C GLY A 145 2.57 -2.20 18.65
N LEU A 146 3.48 -2.34 17.70
CA LEU A 146 3.52 -3.43 16.72
C LEU A 146 4.55 -4.48 17.14
N ARG A 147 4.25 -5.76 16.94
CA ARG A 147 5.18 -6.87 17.20
C ARG A 147 5.86 -7.33 15.90
N LEU A 148 6.78 -6.50 15.42
CA LEU A 148 7.42 -6.66 14.10
C LEU A 148 8.09 -8.03 13.88
N LEU A 149 8.61 -8.66 14.94
CA LEU A 149 9.41 -9.89 14.88
C LEU A 149 8.75 -11.10 15.55
N TRP A 150 7.45 -11.04 15.85
CA TRP A 150 6.74 -12.21 16.39
C TRP A 150 6.77 -13.39 15.39
N PRO A 151 6.84 -14.66 15.81
CA PRO A 151 6.90 -15.19 17.19
C PRO A 151 8.31 -15.26 17.77
N PHE A 152 9.33 -14.73 17.10
CA PHE A 152 10.72 -14.81 17.55
C PHE A 152 11.05 -13.80 18.66
N SER A 153 10.27 -12.72 18.76
CA SER A 153 10.39 -11.71 19.81
C SER A 153 9.04 -11.09 20.14
N ASP A 154 8.77 -10.91 21.44
CA ASP A 154 7.63 -10.15 21.97
C ASP A 154 7.90 -8.66 22.14
N ARG A 155 9.04 -8.17 21.64
CA ARG A 155 9.35 -6.74 21.66
C ARG A 155 8.28 -5.98 20.88
N VAL A 156 7.93 -4.80 21.41
CA VAL A 156 6.91 -3.93 20.85
C VAL A 156 7.59 -2.66 20.34
N TRP A 157 7.23 -2.23 19.13
CA TRP A 157 7.76 -1.03 18.49
C TRP A 157 6.63 -0.07 18.13
N GLY A 158 6.89 1.22 18.31
CA GLY A 158 5.98 2.30 17.93
C GLY A 158 6.66 3.63 18.13
N TYR A 159 6.41 4.57 17.22
CA TYR A 159 6.91 5.94 17.23
C TYR A 159 5.71 6.85 16.96
N PRO A 160 4.85 7.13 17.95
CA PRO A 160 3.59 7.86 17.76
C PRO A 160 3.84 9.34 17.44
N LEU A 161 4.29 9.63 16.21
CA LEU A 161 4.60 11.00 15.75
C LEU A 161 3.35 11.70 15.22
N VAL A 162 2.40 10.93 14.70
CA VAL A 162 1.13 11.46 14.19
C VAL A 162 0.00 10.57 14.70
N SER A 163 -1.05 11.18 15.24
CA SER A 163 -2.23 10.43 15.65
C SER A 163 -2.87 9.71 14.45
N TRP A 164 -3.34 8.50 14.68
CA TRP A 164 -4.13 7.78 13.71
C TRP A 164 -5.44 8.53 13.41
N GLY A 165 -5.82 8.54 12.14
CA GLY A 165 -7.00 9.26 11.65
C GLY A 165 -6.78 10.77 11.49
N ASP A 166 -5.55 11.27 11.67
CA ASP A 166 -5.22 12.66 11.35
C ASP A 166 -5.51 12.95 9.86
N PRO A 167 -6.37 13.94 9.54
CA PRO A 167 -6.84 14.16 8.18
C PRO A 167 -5.78 14.78 7.27
N GLY A 168 -4.65 15.27 7.81
CA GLY A 168 -3.65 16.01 7.04
C GLY A 168 -3.03 15.17 5.93
N VAL A 169 -2.71 13.90 6.21
CA VAL A 169 -2.14 12.99 5.21
C VAL A 169 -3.15 12.63 4.14
N THR A 170 -4.40 12.37 4.52
CA THR A 170 -5.51 12.20 3.56
C THR A 170 -5.60 13.39 2.62
N LEU A 171 -5.57 14.64 3.13
CA LEU A 171 -5.64 15.84 2.30
C LEU A 171 -4.45 15.96 1.33
N ILE A 172 -3.23 15.62 1.80
CA ILE A 172 -2.03 15.62 0.95
C ILE A 172 -2.19 14.60 -0.19
N PHE A 173 -2.62 13.37 0.10
CA PHE A 173 -2.82 12.35 -0.93
C PHE A 173 -3.95 12.69 -1.91
N VAL A 174 -5.06 13.25 -1.42
CA VAL A 174 -6.16 13.70 -2.28
C VAL A 174 -5.68 14.84 -3.21
N GLY A 175 -4.95 15.81 -2.68
CA GLY A 175 -4.34 16.88 -3.48
C GLY A 175 -3.35 16.33 -4.52
N GLY A 176 -2.50 15.39 -4.13
CA GLY A 176 -1.59 14.68 -5.04
C GLY A 176 -2.33 13.93 -6.14
N MET A 177 -3.44 13.27 -5.81
CA MET A 177 -4.30 12.57 -6.78
C MET A 177 -4.88 13.52 -7.82
N PHE A 178 -5.45 14.66 -7.39
CA PHE A 178 -5.94 15.68 -8.32
C PHE A 178 -4.82 16.28 -9.18
N ALA A 179 -3.63 16.49 -8.61
CA ALA A 179 -2.45 16.92 -9.35
C ALA A 179 -2.02 15.88 -10.41
N MET A 180 -2.06 14.59 -10.09
CA MET A 180 -1.77 13.50 -11.03
C MET A 180 -2.77 13.47 -12.19
N ILE A 181 -4.05 13.70 -11.92
CA ILE A 181 -5.09 13.83 -12.96
C ILE A 181 -4.84 15.07 -13.82
N ARG A 182 -4.45 16.19 -13.21
CA ARG A 182 -4.23 17.47 -13.90
C ARG A 182 -2.97 17.49 -14.77
N TRP A 183 -1.94 16.74 -14.37
CA TRP A 183 -0.63 16.67 -15.04
C TRP A 183 -0.19 15.21 -15.29
N PRO A 184 -0.89 14.46 -16.16
CA PRO A 184 -0.64 13.04 -16.38
C PRO A 184 0.72 12.74 -17.04
N ARG A 185 1.39 13.75 -17.62
CA ARG A 185 2.75 13.63 -18.15
C ARG A 185 3.84 13.79 -17.08
N ARG A 186 3.47 14.15 -15.85
CA ARG A 186 4.38 14.45 -14.74
C ARG A 186 4.12 13.57 -13.52
N LEU A 187 3.50 12.39 -13.70
CA LEU A 187 3.12 11.50 -12.59
C LEU A 187 4.29 11.25 -11.63
N GLN A 188 5.45 10.83 -12.14
CA GLN A 188 6.63 10.55 -11.32
C GLN A 188 7.04 11.73 -10.41
N LEU A 189 7.08 12.95 -10.97
CA LEU A 189 7.42 14.16 -10.22
C LEU A 189 6.35 14.50 -9.17
N VAL A 190 5.07 14.48 -9.57
CA VAL A 190 3.95 14.80 -8.68
C VAL A 190 3.89 13.79 -7.53
N SER A 191 4.07 12.51 -7.81
CA SER A 191 4.12 11.45 -6.81
C SER A 191 5.30 11.62 -5.85
N GLY A 192 6.49 11.91 -6.37
CA GLY A 192 7.67 12.20 -5.53
C GLY A 192 7.47 13.40 -4.61
N LEU A 193 6.89 14.49 -5.13
CA LEU A 193 6.54 15.67 -4.32
C LEU A 193 5.47 15.36 -3.27
N THR A 194 4.46 14.54 -3.62
CA THR A 194 3.41 14.12 -2.68
C THR A 194 4.02 13.36 -1.50
N LEU A 195 4.87 12.36 -1.77
CA LEU A 195 5.55 11.60 -0.71
C LEU A 195 6.49 12.46 0.13
N THR A 196 7.24 13.37 -0.50
CA THR A 196 8.10 14.32 0.21
C THR A 196 7.28 15.23 1.13
N THR A 197 6.10 15.65 0.69
CA THR A 197 5.16 16.45 1.49
C THR A 197 4.62 15.65 2.68
N VAL A 198 4.29 14.37 2.50
CA VAL A 198 3.89 13.48 3.61
C VAL A 198 5.02 13.35 4.64
N LEU A 199 6.26 13.10 4.19
CA LEU A 199 7.42 13.02 5.10
C LEU A 199 7.66 14.34 5.85
N GLY A 200 7.56 15.48 5.15
CA GLY A 200 7.63 16.80 5.76
C GLY A 200 6.53 17.02 6.79
N TYR A 201 5.29 16.63 6.47
CA TYR A 201 4.15 16.73 7.38
C TYR A 201 4.37 15.93 8.67
N VAL A 202 4.77 14.66 8.55
CA VAL A 202 5.11 13.79 9.67
C VAL A 202 6.21 14.42 10.53
N SER A 203 7.26 14.94 9.90
CA SER A 203 8.40 15.54 10.61
C SER A 203 8.00 16.79 11.39
N ILE A 204 7.11 17.62 10.83
CA ILE A 204 6.58 18.81 11.51
C ILE A 204 5.71 18.40 12.70
N ARG A 205 4.82 17.42 12.51
CA ARG A 205 3.95 16.92 13.58
C ARG A 205 4.69 16.20 14.70
N ALA A 206 5.87 15.63 14.42
CA ALA A 206 6.72 15.04 15.43
C ALA A 206 7.30 16.06 16.43
N VAL A 207 7.37 17.34 16.06
CA VAL A 207 8.01 18.41 16.85
C VAL A 207 6.99 19.34 17.52
N LEU A 208 5.80 19.46 16.94
CA LEU A 208 4.70 20.30 17.44
C LEU A 208 3.76 19.53 18.37
#